data_AF-A0A952NK75-F1
#
_entry.id   AF-A0A952NK75-F1
#
_cell.length_a   1.000
_cell.length_b   1.000
_cell.length_c   1.000
_cell.angle_alpha   90.00
_cell.angle_beta   90.00
_cell.angle_gamma   90.00
#
_symmetry.space_group_name_H-M   'P 1'
#
loop_
_entity.id
_entity.type
_entity.pdbx_description
1 polymer ?
#
loop_
_entity_poly.entity_id
_entity_poly.type
_entity_poly.pdbx_seq_one_letter_code
_entity_poly.pdbx_strand_id
1 'polypeptide(L)'
;MISTKSGLAFLLAFSVLSFGCAPGLSAAESGPGSTENSTGDGGNKGVFDLKAQTDLYRQRYNLKNPYDKLVDNRGNGYEDLYGIRNLRVVLHGIYYRGGANNTYNKYLKRGNSNPLQDHALDNLCKEGFTESIYLYSTNYSSARKNTSCRNFHNEDQNLDYPQINAFSTSKEQIFLGKIFDRIRGKTRGLLYAHCWNGWHASGLIAALSLQQFCGWSGTEAEQYWIRNTDGDSNYPDHKKRIREFKPDDKFKITPEEQALICP
;
A
#
# COMPACT_ATOMS: atom_id res chain seq x y z
N MET A 1 -30.12 -7.55 49.94
CA MET A 1 -31.37 -7.13 49.28
C MET A 1 -31.50 -7.92 48.00
N ILE A 2 -32.54 -8.75 47.94
CA ILE A 2 -32.97 -9.55 46.78
C ILE A 2 -34.00 -8.72 46.01
N SER A 3 -33.91 -8.64 44.69
CA SER A 3 -35.04 -8.48 43.73
C SER A 3 -34.46 -8.43 42.31
N THR A 4 -34.57 -9.45 41.44
CA THR A 4 -35.69 -9.80 40.51
C THR A 4 -36.15 -8.63 39.62
N LYS A 5 -36.48 -8.74 38.33
CA LYS A 5 -36.60 -9.79 37.30
C LYS A 5 -37.01 -9.08 35.98
N SER A 6 -36.84 -9.78 34.84
CA SER A 6 -37.62 -9.65 33.57
C SER A 6 -37.42 -8.38 32.73
N GLY A 7 -37.20 -8.40 31.41
CA GLY A 7 -37.61 -9.36 30.38
C GLY A 7 -38.80 -8.80 29.61
N LEU A 8 -38.62 -8.38 28.36
CA LEU A 8 -39.72 -8.23 27.39
C LEU A 8 -39.20 -8.47 25.96
N ALA A 9 -39.62 -9.58 25.39
CA ALA A 9 -39.53 -9.90 23.98
C ALA A 9 -40.71 -9.26 23.25
N PHE A 10 -40.50 -8.78 22.03
CA PHE A 10 -41.57 -8.39 21.12
C PHE A 10 -41.50 -9.29 19.88
N LEU A 11 -42.61 -9.95 19.60
CA LEU A 11 -42.82 -10.93 18.53
C LEU A 11 -44.22 -10.64 17.99
N LEU A 12 -44.34 -10.35 16.69
CA LEU A 12 -45.56 -10.36 15.86
C LEU A 12 -45.20 -9.76 14.49
N ALA A 13 -45.69 -10.16 13.33
CA ALA A 13 -46.17 -11.43 12.75
C ALA A 13 -46.47 -11.10 11.27
N PHE A 14 -46.19 -12.07 10.39
CA PHE A 14 -46.86 -12.40 9.12
C PHE A 14 -47.36 -11.30 8.15
N SER A 15 -46.89 -11.39 6.90
CA SER A 15 -47.82 -11.61 5.78
C SER A 15 -47.15 -12.36 4.62
N VAL A 16 -47.82 -13.46 4.23
CA VAL A 16 -47.52 -14.31 3.06
C VAL A 16 -48.55 -13.95 2.00
N LEU A 17 -48.11 -13.72 0.76
CA LEU A 17 -48.96 -13.88 -0.42
C LEU A 17 -48.14 -14.57 -1.52
N SER A 18 -48.59 -15.78 -1.86
CA SER A 18 -48.21 -16.55 -3.04
C SER A 18 -49.09 -16.15 -4.23
N PHE A 19 -48.58 -16.33 -5.46
CA PHE A 19 -49.16 -17.18 -6.52
C PHE A 19 -48.64 -16.76 -7.91
N GLY A 20 -48.30 -17.76 -8.74
CA GLY A 20 -48.27 -17.61 -10.20
C GLY A 20 -47.17 -18.39 -10.90
N CYS A 21 -47.46 -19.60 -11.36
CA CYS A 21 -46.59 -20.44 -12.19
C CYS A 21 -47.26 -20.75 -13.54
N ALA A 22 -46.48 -20.64 -14.62
CA ALA A 22 -46.55 -21.34 -15.93
C ALA A 22 -47.71 -21.03 -16.91
N PRO A 23 -47.67 -21.50 -18.19
CA PRO A 23 -46.57 -21.71 -19.16
C PRO A 23 -46.88 -21.14 -20.57
N GLY A 24 -45.94 -21.24 -21.52
CA GLY A 24 -46.22 -21.02 -22.95
C GLY A 24 -45.08 -21.43 -23.88
N LEU A 25 -45.20 -22.62 -24.48
CA LEU A 25 -44.38 -23.15 -25.57
C LEU A 25 -44.70 -22.46 -26.91
N SER A 26 -43.70 -22.34 -27.79
CA SER A 26 -43.84 -22.72 -29.21
C SER A 26 -42.46 -23.01 -29.83
N ALA A 27 -42.35 -24.20 -30.45
CA ALA A 27 -41.35 -24.57 -31.45
C ALA A 27 -41.67 -23.85 -32.79
N ALA A 28 -40.95 -23.92 -33.91
CA ALA A 28 -39.78 -24.62 -34.43
C ALA A 28 -39.30 -23.82 -35.67
N GLU A 29 -38.06 -23.99 -36.12
CA GLU A 29 -37.70 -24.40 -37.50
C GLU A 29 -36.22 -24.18 -37.81
N SER A 30 -35.68 -25.16 -38.55
CA SER A 30 -34.30 -25.35 -38.97
C SER A 30 -34.00 -24.70 -40.32
N GLY A 31 -32.78 -24.19 -40.52
CA GLY A 31 -32.22 -23.89 -41.84
C GLY A 31 -30.71 -23.53 -41.74
N PRO A 32 -29.83 -24.04 -42.63
CA PRO A 32 -28.38 -24.00 -42.45
C PRO A 32 -27.73 -22.80 -43.14
N GLY A 33 -26.60 -22.31 -42.61
CA GLY A 33 -25.65 -21.55 -43.42
C GLY A 33 -24.86 -20.47 -42.71
N SER A 34 -23.62 -20.34 -43.15
CA SER A 34 -22.64 -19.25 -42.97
C SER A 34 -22.08 -19.00 -41.57
N THR A 35 -20.88 -19.55 -41.40
CA THR A 35 -19.71 -18.93 -40.76
C THR A 35 -19.72 -17.40 -40.84
N GLU A 36 -19.64 -16.75 -39.69
CA GLU A 36 -19.01 -15.43 -39.58
C GLU A 36 -18.41 -15.24 -38.17
N ASN A 37 -17.16 -14.80 -38.18
CA ASN A 37 -16.34 -14.46 -37.02
C ASN A 37 -17.03 -13.42 -36.14
N SER A 38 -17.18 -13.73 -34.86
CA SER A 38 -17.39 -12.74 -33.82
C SER A 38 -16.56 -13.16 -32.60
N THR A 39 -15.32 -12.69 -32.56
CA THR A 39 -14.48 -12.64 -31.36
C THR A 39 -15.18 -11.80 -30.31
N GLY A 40 -16.02 -12.46 -29.50
CA GLY A 40 -16.44 -11.94 -28.21
C GLY A 40 -15.26 -11.98 -27.27
N ASP A 41 -14.52 -10.88 -27.18
CA ASP A 41 -13.57 -10.62 -26.10
C ASP A 41 -14.35 -10.52 -24.79
N GLY A 42 -14.51 -11.67 -24.14
CA GLY A 42 -14.95 -11.77 -22.76
C GLY A 42 -13.86 -11.20 -21.87
N GLY A 43 -13.88 -9.87 -21.70
CA GLY A 43 -12.94 -9.12 -20.87
C GLY A 43 -12.73 -9.79 -19.51
N ASN A 44 -11.50 -10.28 -19.31
CA ASN A 44 -11.08 -10.98 -18.11
C ASN A 44 -10.97 -9.97 -16.96
N LYS A 45 -12.08 -9.70 -16.26
CA LYS A 45 -12.07 -9.01 -14.97
C LYS A 45 -11.35 -9.90 -13.95
N GLY A 46 -10.03 -9.71 -13.78
CA GLY A 46 -9.29 -10.43 -12.73
C GLY A 46 -7.77 -10.37 -12.78
N VAL A 47 -7.15 -10.01 -13.90
CA VAL A 47 -5.68 -9.97 -14.02
C VAL A 47 -5.15 -8.62 -13.55
N PHE A 48 -4.13 -8.63 -12.69
CA PHE A 48 -3.43 -7.41 -12.29
C PHE A 48 -2.69 -6.82 -13.50
N ASP A 49 -2.92 -5.54 -13.77
CA ASP A 49 -2.22 -4.76 -14.79
C ASP A 49 -1.28 -3.75 -14.10
N LEU A 50 0.02 -4.04 -14.16
CA LEU A 50 1.06 -3.19 -13.57
C LEU A 50 1.07 -1.79 -14.19
N LYS A 51 0.86 -1.68 -15.51
CA LYS A 51 0.87 -0.38 -16.20
C LYS A 51 -0.32 0.46 -15.76
N ALA A 52 -1.52 -0.12 -15.74
CA ALA A 52 -2.72 0.60 -15.28
C ALA A 52 -2.59 1.06 -13.82
N GLN A 53 -2.06 0.20 -12.95
CA GLN A 53 -1.76 0.54 -11.55
C GLN A 53 -0.77 1.70 -11.45
N THR A 54 0.36 1.64 -12.17
CA THR A 54 1.38 2.68 -12.16
C THR A 54 0.85 4.01 -12.70
N ASP A 55 0.13 3.99 -13.83
CA ASP A 55 -0.43 5.19 -14.45
C ASP A 55 -1.44 5.88 -13.52
N LEU A 56 -2.32 5.10 -12.89
CA LEU A 56 -3.28 5.58 -11.90
C LEU A 56 -2.60 6.37 -10.79
N TYR A 57 -1.56 5.80 -10.16
CA TYR A 57 -0.90 6.45 -9.02
C TYR A 57 0.10 7.54 -9.42
N ARG A 58 0.63 7.52 -10.65
CA ARG A 58 1.33 8.68 -11.23
C ARG A 58 0.38 9.86 -11.35
N GLN A 59 -0.83 9.64 -11.88
CA GLN A 59 -1.83 10.69 -12.00
C GLN A 59 -2.34 11.17 -10.64
N ARG A 60 -2.66 10.24 -9.72
CA ARG A 60 -3.22 10.56 -8.40
C ARG A 60 -2.30 11.43 -7.56
N TYR A 61 -1.00 11.11 -7.54
CA TYR A 61 -0.04 11.79 -6.67
C TYR A 61 0.82 12.83 -7.37
N ASN A 62 0.92 12.81 -8.70
CA ASN A 62 1.70 13.75 -9.51
C ASN A 62 3.13 13.99 -9.00
N LEU A 63 3.75 12.98 -8.38
CA LEU A 63 5.15 13.00 -7.98
C LEU A 63 6.00 12.68 -9.20
N LYS A 64 6.94 13.57 -9.55
CA LYS A 64 7.75 13.41 -10.78
C LYS A 64 9.12 12.81 -10.53
N ASN A 65 9.60 12.88 -9.30
CA ASN A 65 10.92 12.40 -8.92
C ASN A 65 10.90 11.90 -7.46
N PRO A 66 11.89 11.10 -7.03
CA PRO A 66 11.87 10.47 -5.72
C PRO A 66 12.32 11.41 -4.58
N TYR A 67 12.65 12.68 -4.91
CA TYR A 67 13.03 13.76 -3.99
C TYR A 67 11.90 14.76 -3.72
N ASP A 68 10.74 14.60 -4.34
CA ASP A 68 9.54 15.39 -4.03
C ASP A 68 8.82 14.81 -2.82
N LYS A 69 8.27 15.69 -1.97
CA LYS A 69 7.44 15.31 -0.82
C LYS A 69 5.98 15.55 -1.21
N LEU A 70 5.17 14.49 -1.28
CA LEU A 70 3.70 14.66 -1.40
C LEU A 70 3.13 15.18 -0.08
N VAL A 71 3.64 14.63 1.02
CA VAL A 71 3.36 15.08 2.38
C VAL A 71 4.65 15.55 3.02
N ASP A 72 4.67 16.79 3.50
CA ASP A 72 5.84 17.44 4.08
C ASP A 72 6.25 16.86 5.45
N ASN A 73 7.26 17.45 6.07
CA ASN A 73 7.75 17.02 7.38
C ASN A 73 6.80 17.28 8.54
N ARG A 74 5.72 18.02 8.34
CA ARG A 74 4.71 18.37 9.34
C ARG A 74 3.36 17.68 9.06
N GLY A 75 3.30 16.86 8.02
CA GLY A 75 2.09 16.15 7.60
C GLY A 75 1.16 16.95 6.70
N ASN A 76 1.62 18.05 6.10
CA ASN A 76 0.82 18.87 5.17
C ASN A 76 1.11 18.50 3.71
N GLY A 77 0.22 18.87 2.80
CA GLY A 77 0.41 18.74 1.34
C GLY A 77 -0.63 17.86 0.65
N TYR A 78 -1.15 16.85 1.37
CA TYR A 78 -2.19 15.96 0.86
C TYR A 78 -3.07 15.48 2.03
N GLU A 79 -4.26 16.08 2.18
CA GLU A 79 -5.10 15.92 3.38
C GLU A 79 -5.62 14.49 3.57
N ASP A 80 -5.91 13.77 2.48
CA ASP A 80 -6.38 12.38 2.54
C ASP A 80 -5.30 11.42 3.06
N LEU A 81 -4.04 11.88 3.18
CA LEU A 81 -2.92 11.15 3.77
C LEU A 81 -2.49 11.75 5.13
N TYR A 82 -3.29 12.64 5.71
CA TYR A 82 -2.96 13.26 6.99
C TYR A 82 -2.72 12.20 8.08
N GLY A 83 -1.71 12.43 8.90
CA GLY A 83 -1.25 11.48 9.94
C GLY A 83 0.08 10.78 9.60
N ILE A 84 0.50 10.82 8.32
CA ILE A 84 1.87 10.50 7.90
C ILE A 84 2.67 11.78 7.63
N ARG A 85 3.98 11.65 7.42
CA ARG A 85 4.89 12.77 7.07
C ARG A 85 6.00 12.30 6.15
N ASN A 86 6.69 13.23 5.48
CA ASN A 86 7.81 12.94 4.58
C ASN A 86 7.46 11.86 3.54
N LEU A 87 6.24 11.90 2.98
CA LEU A 87 5.82 10.89 2.01
C LEU A 87 6.53 11.13 0.68
N ARG A 88 7.19 10.10 0.16
CA ARG A 88 7.87 10.11 -1.13
C ARG A 88 7.57 8.83 -1.89
N VAL A 89 7.47 8.95 -3.22
CA VAL A 89 7.45 7.79 -4.09
C VAL A 89 8.83 7.13 -4.11
N VAL A 90 8.85 5.80 -4.11
CA VAL A 90 10.05 5.00 -4.39
C VAL A 90 9.85 4.24 -5.69
N LEU A 91 8.72 3.53 -5.81
CA LEU A 91 8.30 2.81 -7.02
C LEU A 91 6.83 3.17 -7.30
N HIS A 92 6.56 3.80 -8.44
CA HIS A 92 5.24 4.30 -8.81
C HIS A 92 4.18 3.21 -8.84
N GLY A 93 3.10 3.40 -8.08
CA GLY A 93 2.00 2.44 -7.99
C GLY A 93 2.32 1.18 -7.16
N ILE A 94 3.49 1.11 -6.53
CA ILE A 94 3.95 -0.07 -5.79
C ILE A 94 4.38 0.29 -4.37
N TYR A 95 5.35 1.19 -4.21
CA TYR A 95 6.00 1.44 -2.92
C TYR A 95 6.27 2.92 -2.66
N TYR A 96 5.84 3.37 -1.48
CA TYR A 96 6.06 4.71 -0.95
C TYR A 96 6.71 4.63 0.43
N ARG A 97 7.59 5.59 0.73
CA ARG A 97 8.22 5.71 2.06
C ARG A 97 7.77 6.96 2.79
N GLY A 98 7.88 6.94 4.11
CA GLY A 98 7.71 8.15 4.92
C GLY A 98 7.90 7.91 6.40
N GLY A 99 7.29 8.78 7.20
CA GLY A 99 7.31 8.76 8.66
C GLY A 99 5.93 8.82 9.29
N ALA A 100 5.88 8.76 10.62
CA ALA A 100 4.66 8.93 11.39
C ALA A 100 4.53 10.38 11.87
N ASN A 101 3.42 11.05 11.56
CA ASN A 101 3.19 12.42 12.00
C ASN A 101 2.68 12.48 13.44
N ASN A 102 3.54 12.12 14.38
CA ASN A 102 3.23 12.11 15.81
C ASN A 102 3.45 13.48 16.46
N THR A 103 4.62 14.09 16.25
CA THR A 103 5.00 15.35 16.90
C THR A 103 4.24 16.57 16.39
N TYR A 104 3.90 16.60 15.09
CA TYR A 104 3.18 17.71 14.46
C TYR A 104 1.71 17.39 14.19
N ASN A 105 1.20 16.30 14.77
CA ASN A 105 -0.23 15.99 14.69
C ASN A 105 -1.05 17.10 15.35
N LYS A 106 -2.16 17.50 14.70
CA LYS A 106 -3.09 18.53 15.17
C LYS A 106 -4.05 18.00 16.24
N TYR A 107 -4.39 16.71 16.19
CA TYR A 107 -5.47 16.14 17.00
C TYR A 107 -4.93 15.31 18.17
N LEU A 108 -3.95 14.45 17.90
CA LEU A 108 -3.44 13.45 18.85
C LEU A 108 -1.91 13.51 18.91
N LYS A 109 -1.38 14.67 19.32
CA LYS A 109 0.06 14.89 19.41
C LYS A 109 0.70 13.96 20.44
N ARG A 110 1.76 13.26 20.05
CA ARG A 110 2.57 12.41 20.95
C ARG A 110 4.04 12.42 20.54
N GLY A 111 4.90 11.84 21.38
CA GLY A 111 6.32 11.73 21.09
C GLY A 111 6.58 11.06 19.74
N ASN A 112 7.63 11.50 19.03
CA ASN A 112 7.91 11.02 17.68
C ASN A 112 8.25 9.52 17.62
N SER A 113 8.78 8.98 18.72
CA SER A 113 9.22 7.59 18.85
C SER A 113 8.05 6.62 19.03
N ASN A 114 7.09 6.70 18.13
CA ASN A 114 5.86 5.91 18.13
C ASN A 114 5.51 5.46 16.71
N PRO A 115 4.75 4.35 16.57
CA PRO A 115 4.17 3.92 15.31
C PRO A 115 3.16 4.94 14.76
N LEU A 116 2.56 4.62 13.62
CA LEU A 116 1.41 5.36 13.08
C LEU A 116 0.26 5.40 14.08
N GLN A 117 -0.54 6.43 13.95
CA GLN A 117 -1.79 6.56 14.68
C GLN A 117 -2.92 5.93 13.87
N ASP A 118 -3.99 5.53 14.56
CA ASP A 118 -5.13 4.83 13.95
C ASP A 118 -5.71 5.58 12.74
N HIS A 119 -5.93 6.90 12.85
CA HIS A 119 -6.44 7.71 11.74
C HIS A 119 -5.50 7.73 10.53
N ALA A 120 -4.18 7.64 10.75
CA ALA A 120 -3.20 7.59 9.67
C ALA A 120 -3.28 6.25 8.91
N LEU A 121 -3.55 5.15 9.62
CA LEU A 121 -3.81 3.84 9.01
C LEU A 121 -5.12 3.86 8.22
N ASP A 122 -6.17 4.47 8.78
CA ASP A 122 -7.46 4.60 8.10
C ASP A 122 -7.35 5.42 6.81
N ASN A 123 -6.57 6.50 6.84
CA ASN A 123 -6.28 7.35 5.67
C ASN A 123 -5.45 6.63 4.61
N LEU A 124 -4.36 5.94 5.01
CA LEU A 124 -3.61 5.08 4.09
C LEU A 124 -4.51 4.01 3.45
N CYS A 125 -5.36 3.36 4.26
CA CYS A 125 -6.33 2.41 3.74
C CYS A 125 -7.24 3.10 2.71
N LYS A 126 -7.87 4.24 3.01
CA LYS A 126 -8.74 4.91 2.02
C LYS A 126 -8.03 5.26 0.71
N GLU A 127 -6.74 5.54 0.77
CA GLU A 127 -5.89 5.85 -0.39
C GLU A 127 -5.34 4.63 -1.16
N GLY A 128 -5.83 3.42 -0.88
CA GLY A 128 -5.48 2.22 -1.64
C GLY A 128 -4.21 1.51 -1.16
N PHE A 129 -3.68 1.88 0.01
CA PHE A 129 -2.64 1.09 0.65
C PHE A 129 -3.24 -0.15 1.31
N THR A 130 -2.65 -1.31 1.04
CA THR A 130 -3.04 -2.60 1.62
C THR A 130 -2.05 -3.08 2.67
N GLU A 131 -0.88 -2.45 2.74
CA GLU A 131 0.10 -2.74 3.78
C GLU A 131 0.88 -1.50 4.17
N SER A 132 1.02 -1.30 5.47
CA SER A 132 1.95 -0.34 6.05
C SER A 132 2.96 -1.12 6.90
N ILE A 133 4.24 -0.77 6.85
CA ILE A 133 5.28 -1.49 7.60
C ILE A 133 5.99 -0.52 8.53
N TYR A 134 5.92 -0.81 9.83
CA TYR A 134 6.68 -0.08 10.83
C TYR A 134 8.08 -0.66 10.99
N LEU A 135 9.09 0.15 10.70
CA LEU A 135 10.48 -0.30 10.58
C LEU A 135 11.25 -0.34 11.91
N TYR A 136 10.60 0.03 13.01
CA TYR A 136 11.13 -0.07 14.37
C TYR A 136 10.22 -0.94 15.24
N SER A 137 10.73 -1.41 16.38
CA SER A 137 9.93 -2.17 17.35
C SER A 137 9.30 -1.30 18.45
N THR A 138 9.86 -0.11 18.69
CA THR A 138 9.47 0.77 19.79
C THR A 138 7.97 1.09 19.77
N ASN A 139 7.30 0.76 20.87
CA ASN A 139 5.87 1.02 21.11
C ASN A 139 4.91 0.35 20.11
N TYR A 140 5.37 -0.64 19.35
CA TYR A 140 4.50 -1.33 18.40
C TYR A 140 3.48 -2.25 19.07
N SER A 141 3.76 -2.82 20.25
CA SER A 141 2.86 -3.78 20.90
C SER A 141 1.44 -3.25 21.09
N SER A 142 1.28 -1.97 21.46
CA SER A 142 0.00 -1.28 21.64
C SER A 142 -0.59 -0.68 20.36
N ALA A 143 0.11 -0.74 19.22
CA ALA A 143 -0.42 -0.25 17.95
C ALA A 143 -1.49 -1.19 17.39
N ARG A 144 -2.49 -0.61 16.72
CA ARG A 144 -3.42 -1.34 15.85
C ARG A 144 -2.64 -2.21 14.85
N LYS A 145 -3.17 -3.37 14.49
CA LYS A 145 -2.48 -4.35 13.61
C LYS A 145 -3.02 -4.39 12.19
N ASN A 146 -4.24 -3.94 11.99
CA ASN A 146 -4.89 -3.82 10.70
C ASN A 146 -6.03 -2.79 10.80
N THR A 147 -6.53 -2.33 9.66
CA THR A 147 -7.78 -1.58 9.58
C THR A 147 -8.52 -1.94 8.30
N SER A 148 -9.83 -1.76 8.29
CA SER A 148 -10.69 -1.99 7.13
C SER A 148 -11.29 -0.67 6.67
N CYS A 149 -11.44 -0.49 5.37
CA CYS A 149 -12.00 0.72 4.79
C CYS A 149 -12.67 0.45 3.45
N ARG A 150 -13.39 1.45 2.97
CA ARG A 150 -13.77 1.59 1.57
C ARG A 150 -12.78 2.54 0.90
N ASN A 151 -12.05 2.08 -0.10
CA ASN A 151 -11.00 2.86 -0.77
C ASN A 151 -11.59 3.92 -1.71
N PHE A 152 -10.73 4.74 -2.31
CA PHE A 152 -11.13 5.76 -3.28
C PHE A 152 -11.71 5.21 -4.60
N HIS A 153 -11.62 3.90 -4.85
CA HIS A 153 -12.35 3.20 -5.91
C HIS A 153 -13.72 2.69 -5.47
N ASN A 154 -14.12 2.99 -4.23
CA ASN A 154 -15.37 2.55 -3.63
C ASN A 154 -15.42 1.01 -3.44
N GLU A 155 -14.26 0.39 -3.19
CA GLU A 155 -14.08 -1.04 -2.93
C GLU A 155 -13.73 -1.29 -1.48
N ASP A 156 -14.26 -2.36 -0.89
CA ASP A 156 -13.89 -2.78 0.46
C ASP A 156 -12.48 -3.38 0.44
N GLN A 157 -11.63 -2.95 1.37
CA GLN A 157 -10.29 -3.49 1.53
C GLN A 157 -9.80 -3.45 2.98
N ASN A 158 -8.69 -4.16 3.20
CA ASN A 158 -7.97 -4.19 4.45
C ASN A 158 -6.55 -3.66 4.25
N LEU A 159 -6.05 -2.92 5.24
CA LEU A 159 -4.65 -2.59 5.39
C LEU A 159 -4.07 -3.38 6.54
N ASP A 160 -3.07 -4.21 6.26
CA ASP A 160 -2.25 -4.87 7.28
C ASP A 160 -1.14 -3.94 7.76
N TYR A 161 -0.87 -3.93 9.06
CA TYR A 161 0.14 -3.05 9.64
C TYR A 161 1.22 -3.79 10.42
N PRO A 162 2.04 -4.66 9.79
CA PRO A 162 3.09 -5.41 10.49
C PRO A 162 4.30 -4.57 10.92
N GLN A 163 5.09 -5.16 11.82
CA GLN A 163 6.39 -4.63 12.24
C GLN A 163 7.52 -5.49 11.67
N ILE A 164 8.43 -4.86 10.95
CA ILE A 164 9.60 -5.51 10.35
C ILE A 164 10.80 -4.60 10.57
N ASN A 165 11.77 -5.00 11.40
CA ASN A 165 12.95 -4.16 11.65
C ASN A 165 13.81 -4.05 10.39
N ALA A 166 14.20 -2.84 9.99
CA ALA A 166 14.97 -2.59 8.78
C ALA A 166 16.45 -3.03 8.83
N PHE A 167 17.01 -3.33 10.00
CA PHE A 167 18.47 -3.38 10.19
C PHE A 167 19.10 -4.77 10.10
N SER A 168 18.45 -5.72 9.46
CA SER A 168 19.08 -7.02 9.17
C SER A 168 18.78 -7.50 7.76
N THR A 169 19.75 -8.22 7.19
CA THR A 169 19.71 -8.66 5.79
C THR A 169 18.51 -9.56 5.52
N SER A 170 18.16 -10.44 6.46
CA SER A 170 16.98 -11.30 6.32
C SER A 170 15.67 -10.51 6.28
N LYS A 171 15.57 -9.39 7.01
CA LYS A 171 14.37 -8.56 7.04
C LYS A 171 14.27 -7.66 5.80
N GLU A 172 15.40 -7.16 5.30
CA GLU A 172 15.45 -6.47 4.00
C GLU A 172 14.96 -7.38 2.87
N GLN A 173 15.39 -8.64 2.87
CA GLN A 173 14.94 -9.62 1.87
C GLN A 173 13.43 -9.90 1.95
N ILE A 174 12.85 -9.94 3.15
CA ILE A 174 11.39 -10.02 3.31
C ILE A 174 10.70 -8.79 2.70
N PHE A 175 11.26 -7.60 2.93
CA PHE A 175 10.69 -6.36 2.41
C PHE A 175 10.75 -6.29 0.87
N LEU A 176 11.89 -6.63 0.27
CA LEU A 176 12.05 -6.71 -1.18
C LEU A 176 11.09 -7.76 -1.79
N GLY A 177 10.89 -8.89 -1.12
CA GLY A 177 9.90 -9.89 -1.52
C GLY A 177 8.47 -9.34 -1.55
N LYS A 178 8.08 -8.55 -0.54
CA LYS A 178 6.75 -7.90 -0.50
C LYS A 178 6.54 -6.88 -1.61
N ILE A 179 7.60 -6.19 -2.04
CA ILE A 179 7.56 -5.32 -3.24
C ILE A 179 7.41 -6.19 -4.49
N PHE A 180 8.26 -7.21 -4.62
CA PHE A 180 8.27 -8.08 -5.78
C PHE A 180 6.92 -8.77 -6.00
N ASP A 181 6.27 -9.26 -4.94
CA ASP A 181 4.95 -9.87 -5.03
C ASP A 181 3.87 -8.89 -5.50
N ARG A 182 4.01 -7.59 -5.21
CA ARG A 182 3.12 -6.54 -5.76
C ARG A 182 3.39 -6.28 -7.24
N ILE A 183 4.65 -6.22 -7.65
CA ILE A 183 5.03 -6.11 -9.07
C ILE A 183 4.47 -7.30 -9.86
N ARG A 184 4.46 -8.50 -9.27
CA ARG A 184 3.90 -9.73 -9.86
C ARG A 184 2.39 -9.87 -9.71
N GLY A 185 1.70 -8.90 -9.11
CA GLY A 185 0.24 -8.94 -8.92
C GLY A 185 -0.28 -10.01 -7.97
N LYS A 186 0.60 -10.63 -7.17
CA LYS A 186 0.20 -11.62 -6.14
C LYS A 186 -0.44 -10.95 -4.93
N THR A 187 -0.04 -9.71 -4.67
CA THR A 187 -0.63 -8.83 -3.65
C THR A 187 -1.06 -7.54 -4.33
N ARG A 188 -2.30 -7.11 -4.09
CA ARG A 188 -2.84 -5.85 -4.64
C ARG A 188 -2.58 -4.67 -3.71
N GLY A 189 -2.72 -3.46 -4.24
CA GLY A 189 -2.63 -2.22 -3.47
C GLY A 189 -1.20 -1.81 -3.11
N LEU A 190 -1.10 -0.59 -2.58
CA LEU A 190 0.19 0.05 -2.31
C LEU A 190 0.84 -0.45 -1.02
N LEU A 191 2.17 -0.40 -1.00
CA LEU A 191 3.00 -0.58 0.19
C LEU A 191 3.48 0.77 0.72
N TYR A 192 3.28 1.02 2.01
CA TYR A 192 3.90 2.13 2.73
C TYR A 192 4.91 1.62 3.75
N ALA A 193 6.16 2.04 3.69
CA ALA A 193 7.15 1.72 4.73
C ALA A 193 7.57 2.96 5.48
N HIS A 194 7.55 2.89 6.80
CA HIS A 194 7.79 4.07 7.59
C HIS A 194 8.63 3.85 8.84
N CYS A 195 9.32 4.91 9.23
CA CYS A 195 9.96 5.04 10.53
C CYS A 195 9.36 6.25 11.26
N TRP A 196 10.06 6.85 12.22
CA TRP A 196 9.53 8.01 12.96
C TRP A 196 9.47 9.27 12.09
N ASN A 197 10.62 9.77 11.63
CA ASN A 197 10.68 10.96 10.77
C ASN A 197 10.50 10.65 9.28
N GLY A 198 10.68 9.39 8.91
CA GLY A 198 10.74 8.97 7.54
C GLY A 198 12.04 9.25 6.84
N TRP A 199 13.17 9.17 7.55
CA TRP A 199 14.51 9.47 7.04
C TRP A 199 15.41 8.24 7.04
N HIS A 200 15.68 7.67 8.23
CA HIS A 200 16.75 6.67 8.39
C HIS A 200 16.35 5.29 7.89
N ALA A 201 15.52 4.57 8.64
CA ALA A 201 15.15 3.20 8.31
C ALA A 201 14.31 3.11 7.02
N SER A 202 13.28 3.96 6.86
CA SER A 202 12.49 3.95 5.62
C SER A 202 13.28 4.45 4.41
N GLY A 203 14.22 5.38 4.62
CA GLY A 203 15.13 5.80 3.56
C GLY A 203 16.11 4.71 3.17
N LEU A 204 16.67 3.97 4.15
CA LEU A 204 17.57 2.85 3.88
C LEU A 204 16.88 1.84 2.98
N ILE A 205 15.70 1.37 3.40
CA ILE A 205 14.91 0.41 2.64
C ILE A 205 14.53 0.94 1.24
N ALA A 206 14.19 2.23 1.13
CA ALA A 206 13.96 2.86 -0.18
C ALA A 206 15.21 2.84 -1.08
N ALA A 207 16.38 3.18 -0.54
CA ALA A 207 17.65 3.15 -1.28
C ALA A 207 17.98 1.72 -1.76
N LEU A 208 17.78 0.70 -0.91
CA LEU A 208 17.98 -0.70 -1.32
C LEU A 208 16.98 -1.15 -2.40
N SER A 209 15.73 -0.69 -2.30
CA SER A 209 14.70 -0.99 -3.31
C SER A 209 15.05 -0.39 -4.67
N LEU A 210 15.58 0.84 -4.69
CA LEU A 210 16.02 1.49 -5.93
C LEU A 210 17.22 0.78 -6.57
N GLN A 211 18.15 0.26 -5.77
CA GLN A 211 19.23 -0.60 -6.29
C GLN A 211 18.68 -1.92 -6.84
N GLN A 212 17.76 -2.57 -6.10
CA GLN A 212 17.20 -3.87 -6.49
C GLN A 212 16.38 -3.82 -7.78
N PHE A 213 15.53 -2.81 -7.93
CA PHE A 213 14.50 -2.77 -8.98
C PHE A 213 14.77 -1.73 -10.06
N CYS A 214 15.53 -0.67 -9.77
CA CYS A 214 15.76 0.44 -10.72
C CYS A 214 17.20 0.52 -11.22
N GLY A 215 18.06 -0.45 -10.86
CA GLY A 215 19.44 -0.53 -11.35
C GLY A 215 20.34 0.61 -10.83
N TRP A 216 19.92 1.31 -9.78
CA TRP A 216 20.75 2.36 -9.19
C TRP A 216 22.04 1.77 -8.62
N SER A 217 23.15 2.48 -8.81
CA SER A 217 24.40 2.16 -8.15
C SER A 217 24.33 2.44 -6.64
N GLY A 218 25.23 1.81 -5.88
CA GLY A 218 25.37 2.10 -4.44
C GLY A 218 25.63 3.59 -4.16
N THR A 219 26.35 4.28 -5.05
CA THR A 219 26.62 5.73 -4.93
C THR A 219 25.35 6.56 -5.13
N GLU A 220 24.56 6.29 -6.17
CA GLU A 220 23.29 7.00 -6.43
C GLU A 220 22.30 6.79 -5.28
N ALA A 221 22.19 5.55 -4.80
CA ALA A 221 21.32 5.18 -3.69
C ALA A 221 21.77 5.83 -2.37
N GLU A 222 23.09 5.95 -2.12
CA GLU A 222 23.61 6.66 -0.96
C GLU A 222 23.28 8.16 -1.03
N GLN A 223 23.50 8.79 -2.19
CA GLN A 223 23.19 10.22 -2.37
C GLN A 223 21.70 10.49 -2.23
N TYR A 224 20.86 9.59 -2.72
CA TYR A 224 19.43 9.65 -2.48
C TYR A 224 19.08 9.57 -1.01
N TRP A 225 19.69 8.65 -0.27
CA TRP A 225 19.46 8.53 1.16
C TRP A 225 19.83 9.82 1.88
N ILE A 226 21.06 10.32 1.65
CA ILE A 226 21.58 11.56 2.25
C ILE A 226 20.67 12.75 1.96
N ARG A 227 20.29 12.95 0.69
CA ARG A 227 19.45 14.09 0.28
C ARG A 227 18.06 14.05 0.93
N ASN A 228 17.58 12.86 1.28
CA ASN A 228 16.25 12.64 1.84
C ASN A 228 16.23 12.43 3.37
N THR A 229 17.34 12.70 4.08
CA THR A 229 17.34 12.76 5.55
C THR A 229 17.10 14.16 6.11
N ASP A 230 16.88 15.16 5.25
CA ASP A 230 16.68 16.57 5.62
C ASP A 230 17.80 17.10 6.55
N GLY A 231 19.04 16.69 6.27
CA GLY A 231 20.24 17.08 7.02
C GLY A 231 20.72 16.05 8.04
N ASP A 232 19.86 15.12 8.47
CA ASP A 232 20.17 14.14 9.53
C ASP A 232 20.82 12.86 8.97
N SER A 233 21.99 13.02 8.33
CA SER A 233 22.65 11.98 7.51
C SER A 233 23.91 11.37 8.15
N ASN A 234 24.23 11.68 9.41
CA ASN A 234 25.46 11.20 10.06
C ASN A 234 25.34 9.75 10.57
N TYR A 235 25.13 8.81 9.65
CA TYR A 235 24.99 7.38 9.94
C TYR A 235 25.92 6.56 9.02
N PRO A 236 27.20 6.39 9.38
CA PRO A 236 28.18 5.65 8.58
C PRO A 236 27.74 4.22 8.24
N ASP A 237 27.09 3.53 9.19
CA ASP A 237 26.61 2.16 8.98
C ASP A 237 25.52 2.07 7.92
N HIS A 238 24.61 3.06 7.85
CA HIS A 238 23.57 3.10 6.82
C HIS A 238 24.20 3.32 5.44
N LYS A 239 25.12 4.29 5.34
CA LYS A 239 25.86 4.58 4.11
C LYS A 239 26.65 3.36 3.62
N LYS A 240 27.39 2.70 4.51
CA LYS A 240 28.14 1.48 4.22
C LYS A 240 27.20 0.38 3.71
N ARG A 241 26.08 0.15 4.40
CA ARG A 241 25.09 -0.86 4.04
C ARG A 241 24.46 -0.61 2.67
N ILE A 242 24.17 0.64 2.34
CA ILE A 242 23.66 1.03 1.01
C ILE A 242 24.71 0.76 -0.06
N ARG A 243 25.97 1.18 0.14
CA ARG A 243 27.05 0.98 -0.84
C ARG A 243 27.38 -0.49 -1.09
N GLU A 244 27.28 -1.32 -0.06
CA GLU A 244 27.64 -2.74 -0.12
C GLU A 244 26.48 -3.65 -0.53
N PHE A 245 25.27 -3.11 -0.67
CA PHE A 245 24.11 -3.88 -1.09
C PHE A 245 24.32 -4.45 -2.49
N LYS A 246 23.87 -5.69 -2.67
CA LYS A 246 23.88 -6.39 -3.95
C LYS A 246 22.45 -6.83 -4.25
N PRO A 247 21.89 -6.44 -5.42
CA PRO A 247 20.60 -6.96 -5.87
C PRO A 247 20.58 -8.49 -5.84
N ASP A 248 19.46 -9.05 -5.40
CA ASP A 248 19.22 -10.49 -5.39
C ASP A 248 18.49 -10.90 -6.67
N ASP A 249 19.06 -11.84 -7.42
CA ASP A 249 18.52 -12.32 -8.70
C ASP A 249 17.11 -12.91 -8.58
N LYS A 250 16.72 -13.41 -7.40
CA LYS A 250 15.37 -13.95 -7.20
C LYS A 250 14.27 -12.88 -7.28
N PHE A 251 14.62 -11.60 -7.16
CA PHE A 251 13.70 -10.46 -7.29
C PHE A 251 13.90 -9.69 -8.58
N LYS A 252 14.57 -10.29 -9.57
CA LYS A 252 14.79 -9.67 -10.87
C LYS A 252 13.47 -9.35 -11.57
N ILE A 253 13.39 -8.13 -12.10
CA ILE A 253 12.28 -7.68 -12.93
C ILE A 253 12.75 -7.45 -14.36
N THR A 254 11.80 -7.39 -15.28
CA THR A 254 12.08 -7.11 -16.70
C THR A 254 12.40 -5.62 -16.90
N PRO A 255 13.15 -5.25 -17.96
CA PRO A 255 13.37 -3.86 -18.32
C PRO A 255 12.06 -3.07 -18.50
N GLU A 256 11.01 -3.70 -19.02
CA GLU A 256 9.70 -3.10 -19.23
C GLU A 256 9.03 -2.78 -17.89
N GLU A 257 9.03 -3.72 -16.93
CA GLU A 257 8.52 -3.50 -15.58
C GLU A 257 9.30 -2.39 -14.86
N GLN A 258 10.63 -2.39 -15.00
CA GLN A 258 11.50 -1.36 -14.46
C GLN A 258 11.15 0.03 -15.01
N ALA A 259 10.98 0.15 -16.33
CA ALA A 259 10.63 1.42 -16.98
C ALA A 259 9.26 1.96 -16.53
N LEU A 260 8.32 1.08 -16.18
CA LEU A 260 7.01 1.50 -15.65
C LEU A 260 7.16 2.09 -14.24
N ILE A 261 7.74 1.34 -13.31
CA ILE A 261 7.64 1.64 -11.88
C ILE A 261 8.71 2.61 -11.37
N CYS A 262 9.86 2.72 -12.04
CA CYS A 262 10.96 3.53 -11.53
C CYS A 262 10.72 5.04 -11.71
N PRO A 263 11.24 5.86 -10.79
CA PRO A 263 11.09 7.31 -10.82
C PRO A 263 12.06 7.99 -11.80
#